data_AF-A0A925L8L5-F1
#
_entry.id   AF-A0A925L8L5-F1
#
_cell.length_a   1.000
_cell.length_b   1.000
_cell.length_c   1.000
_cell.angle_alpha   90.00
_cell.angle_beta   90.00
_cell.angle_gamma   90.00
#
_symmetry.space_group_name_H-M   'P 1'
#
loop_
_entity.id
_entity.type
_entity.pdbx_description
1 polymer ?
#
loop_
_entity_poly.entity_id
_entity_poly.type
_entity_poly.pdbx_seq_one_letter_code
_entity_poly.pdbx_strand_id
1 'polypeptide(L)'
;VTNTVPSERAPVNLLYSQIVRDERHRDVMVLHYEEVRERRFASWTMAQVNLARVNPTTLLKYSEKPALDPYSIPGAVSMALLEELIATAQIIGRAA
;
A
#
# COMPACT_ATOMS: atom_id res chain seq x y z
N VAL A 1 21.85 18.23 20.68
CA VAL A 1 20.94 19.08 19.86
C VAL A 1 21.39 18.98 18.41
N THR A 2 21.07 17.87 17.74
CA THR A 2 21.31 17.74 16.30
C THR A 2 20.10 18.32 15.59
N ASN A 3 20.32 19.42 14.88
CA ASN A 3 19.35 20.09 14.06
C ASN A 3 18.99 19.16 12.89
N THR A 4 17.99 18.29 13.06
CA THR A 4 17.54 17.37 12.01
C THR A 4 16.64 18.13 11.05
N VAL A 5 17.15 18.41 9.86
CA VAL A 5 16.32 18.67 8.68
C VAL A 5 15.25 17.57 8.61
N PRO A 6 13.95 17.89 8.49
CA PRO A 6 12.93 16.85 8.38
C PRO A 6 13.23 15.96 7.18
N SER A 7 13.58 14.70 7.43
CA SER A 7 13.67 13.71 6.36
C SER A 7 12.27 13.50 5.76
N GLU A 8 12.18 13.27 4.45
CA GLU A 8 10.91 12.84 3.83
C GLU A 8 10.33 11.56 4.45
N ARG A 9 11.15 10.79 5.19
CA ARG A 9 10.72 9.63 5.98
C ARG A 9 9.91 10.00 7.20
N ALA A 10 10.17 11.15 7.82
CA ALA A 10 9.57 11.51 9.10
C ALA A 10 8.04 11.66 8.99
N PRO A 11 7.48 12.38 7.98
CA PRO A 11 6.03 12.41 7.76
C PRO A 11 5.42 11.03 7.51
N VAL A 12 6.08 10.15 6.74
CA VAL A 12 5.59 8.79 6.45
C VAL A 12 5.54 7.95 7.72
N ASN A 13 6.59 7.99 8.54
CA ASN A 13 6.67 7.22 9.79
C ASN A 13 5.66 7.74 10.84
N LEU A 14 5.44 9.05 10.90
CA LEU A 14 4.43 9.66 11.78
C LEU A 14 3.02 9.21 11.38
N LEU A 15 2.68 9.26 10.09
CA LEU A 15 1.40 8.79 9.59
C LEU A 15 1.20 7.29 9.84
N TYR A 16 2.22 6.47 9.58
CA TYR A 16 2.18 5.04 9.90
C TYR A 16 1.93 4.81 11.40
N SER A 17 2.59 5.57 12.27
CA SER A 17 2.40 5.46 13.73
C SER A 17 0.97 5.84 14.16
N GLN A 18 0.34 6.80 13.47
CA GLN A 18 -1.07 7.15 13.70
C GLN A 18 -1.99 6.03 13.24
N ILE A 19 -1.73 5.47 12.06
CA ILE A 19 -2.47 4.32 11.51
C ILE A 19 -2.39 3.16 12.51
N VAL A 20 -1.21 2.71 12.92
CA VAL A 20 -1.06 1.57 13.85
C VAL A 20 -1.85 1.73 15.17
N ARG A 21 -2.06 2.97 15.63
CA ARG A 21 -2.76 3.27 16.89
C ARG A 21 -4.28 3.39 16.75
N ASP A 22 -4.81 3.38 15.54
CA ASP A 22 -6.23 3.54 15.30
C ASP A 22 -6.99 2.23 15.55
N GLU A 23 -7.98 2.30 16.43
CA GLU A 23 -8.72 1.14 16.93
C GLU A 23 -9.62 0.47 15.87
N ARG A 24 -9.83 1.12 14.72
CA ARG A 24 -10.66 0.58 13.62
C ARG A 24 -10.02 -0.63 12.95
N HIS A 25 -8.74 -0.89 13.18
CA HIS A 25 -8.02 -2.01 12.59
C HIS A 25 -7.09 -2.67 13.60
N ARG A 26 -6.78 -3.94 13.33
CA ARG A 26 -5.97 -4.80 14.20
C ARG A 26 -4.90 -5.49 13.36
N ASP A 27 -3.83 -5.91 14.02
CA ASP A 27 -2.74 -6.70 13.42
C ASP A 27 -2.01 -6.02 12.26
N VAL A 28 -1.83 -4.70 12.34
CA VAL A 28 -1.13 -3.93 11.29
C VAL A 28 0.31 -4.43 11.10
N MET A 29 0.62 -4.91 9.90
CA MET A 29 1.94 -5.41 9.52
C MET A 29 2.56 -4.53 8.43
N VAL A 30 3.85 -4.20 8.58
CA VAL A 30 4.62 -3.58 7.50
C VAL A 30 4.99 -4.67 6.49
N LEU A 31 4.43 -4.57 5.29
CA LEU A 31 4.72 -5.53 4.22
C LEU A 31 6.02 -5.19 3.48
N HIS A 32 6.24 -3.90 3.20
CA HIS A 32 7.36 -3.43 2.39
C HIS A 32 7.76 -2.02 2.85
N TYR A 33 9.03 -1.83 3.19
CA TYR A 33 9.60 -0.54 3.58
C TYR A 33 10.96 -0.37 2.92
N GLU A 34 11.09 0.60 2.03
CA GLU A 34 12.33 0.88 1.32
C GLU A 34 12.50 2.38 1.03
N GLU A 35 13.71 2.77 0.64
CA GLU A 35 13.92 4.09 0.04
C GLU A 35 13.46 4.06 -1.42
N VAL A 36 12.56 4.96 -1.80
CA VAL A 36 12.12 5.12 -3.20
C VAL A 36 12.83 6.30 -3.83
N ARG A 37 13.22 6.17 -5.10
CA ARG A 37 13.81 7.27 -5.89
C ARG A 37 12.74 8.23 -6.42
N GLU A 38 11.55 7.71 -6.69
CA GLU A 38 10.42 8.47 -7.24
C GLU A 38 9.09 7.95 -6.69
N ARG A 39 8.06 8.80 -6.72
CA ARG A 39 6.72 8.45 -6.24
C ARG A 39 5.96 7.65 -7.30
N ARG A 40 5.90 6.32 -7.13
CA ARG A 40 5.07 5.41 -7.96
C ARG A 40 3.57 5.73 -7.92
N PHE A 41 3.11 6.39 -6.85
CA PHE A 41 1.70 6.68 -6.58
C PHE A 41 1.40 8.19 -6.52
N ALA A 42 2.12 9.01 -7.29
CA ALA A 42 1.98 10.47 -7.24
C ALA A 42 0.60 11.00 -7.67
N SER A 43 -0.20 10.21 -8.40
CA SER A 43 -1.46 10.63 -8.99
C SER A 43 -2.64 10.73 -8.02
N TRP A 44 -2.50 10.26 -6.77
CA TRP A 44 -3.54 10.34 -5.75
C TRP A 44 -2.98 10.57 -4.36
N THR A 45 -3.80 11.14 -3.48
CA THR A 45 -3.48 11.29 -2.06
C THR A 45 -3.75 9.99 -1.30
N MET A 46 -4.84 9.29 -1.65
CA MET A 46 -5.20 8.00 -1.08
C MET A 46 -6.07 7.24 -2.07
N ALA A 47 -5.68 5.99 -2.32
CA ALA A 47 -6.31 5.07 -3.24
C ALA A 47 -7.01 3.95 -2.48
N GLN A 48 -8.23 3.60 -2.92
CA GLN A 48 -8.97 2.46 -2.40
C GLN A 48 -9.30 1.50 -3.54
N VAL A 49 -9.02 0.22 -3.32
CA VAL A 49 -9.39 -0.86 -4.24
C VAL A 49 -10.59 -1.60 -3.67
N ASN A 50 -11.63 -1.77 -4.48
CA ASN A 50 -12.72 -2.67 -4.15
C ASN A 50 -12.42 -4.06 -4.72
N LEU A 51 -11.88 -4.95 -3.88
CA LEU A 51 -11.50 -6.31 -4.27
C LEU A 51 -12.67 -7.15 -4.78
N ALA A 52 -13.92 -6.83 -4.40
CA ALA A 52 -15.10 -7.54 -4.90
C ALA A 52 -15.38 -7.27 -6.40
N ARG A 53 -14.79 -6.21 -6.96
CA ARG A 53 -14.92 -5.85 -8.38
C ARG A 53 -13.69 -6.23 -9.22
N VAL A 54 -12.61 -6.64 -8.56
CA VAL A 54 -11.37 -7.07 -9.23
C VAL A 54 -11.58 -8.46 -9.81
N ASN A 55 -11.03 -8.72 -11.01
CA ASN A 55 -11.05 -10.05 -11.60
C ASN A 55 -10.29 -11.04 -10.69
N PRO A 56 -10.93 -12.13 -10.20
CA PRO A 56 -10.28 -13.13 -9.36
C PRO A 56 -9.02 -13.73 -9.99
N THR A 57 -8.94 -13.80 -11.32
CA THR A 57 -7.78 -14.28 -12.07
C THR A 57 -6.55 -13.39 -11.82
N THR A 58 -6.73 -12.08 -11.69
CA THR A 58 -5.64 -11.16 -11.36
C THR A 58 -5.10 -11.44 -9.96
N LEU A 59 -5.98 -11.70 -8.98
CA LEU A 59 -5.56 -12.04 -7.62
C LEU A 59 -4.82 -13.39 -7.57
N LEU A 60 -5.28 -14.38 -8.33
CA LEU A 60 -4.66 -15.72 -8.38
C LEU A 60 -3.24 -15.72 -8.97
N LYS A 61 -2.84 -14.68 -9.74
CA LYS A 61 -1.45 -14.53 -10.18
C LYS A 61 -0.49 -14.25 -9.02
N TYR A 62 -0.99 -13.64 -7.95
CA TYR A 62 -0.18 -13.11 -6.84
C TYR A 62 -0.54 -13.72 -5.47
N SER A 63 -1.58 -14.55 -5.41
CA SER A 63 -2.11 -15.17 -4.18
C SER A 63 -2.61 -16.57 -4.48
N GLU A 64 -2.48 -17.48 -3.51
CA GLU A 64 -3.03 -18.84 -3.60
C GLU A 64 -4.57 -18.87 -3.57
N LYS A 65 -5.19 -17.79 -3.11
CA LYS A 65 -6.65 -17.63 -3.00
C LYS A 65 -7.10 -16.45 -3.85
N PRO A 66 -8.36 -16.42 -4.31
CA PRO A 66 -8.95 -15.26 -4.98
C PRO A 66 -9.26 -14.12 -3.99
N ALA A 67 -8.35 -13.89 -3.04
CA ALA A 67 -8.42 -12.91 -1.99
C ALA A 67 -7.01 -12.38 -1.72
N LEU A 68 -6.92 -11.09 -1.39
CA LEU A 68 -5.70 -10.49 -0.90
C LEU A 68 -5.51 -10.93 0.56
N ASP A 69 -4.47 -11.71 0.83
CA ASP A 69 -4.02 -12.04 2.18
C ASP A 69 -2.64 -11.39 2.42
N PRO A 70 -2.60 -10.20 3.04
CA PRO A 70 -1.36 -9.47 3.30
C PRO A 70 -0.36 -10.24 4.17
N TYR A 71 -0.82 -11.20 4.99
CA TYR A 71 0.03 -11.91 5.94
C TYR A 71 0.73 -13.12 5.33
N SER A 72 0.15 -13.67 4.26
CA SER A 72 0.68 -14.86 3.57
C SER A 72 1.49 -14.51 2.32
N ILE A 73 1.48 -13.24 1.89
CA ILE A 73 2.09 -12.80 0.63
C ILE A 73 3.28 -11.88 0.92
N PRO A 74 4.46 -12.11 0.31
CA PRO A 74 5.60 -11.21 0.45
C PRO A 74 5.29 -9.78 -0.01
N GLY A 75 5.85 -8.78 0.67
CA GLY A 75 5.57 -7.37 0.36
C GLY A 75 5.86 -6.96 -1.08
N ALA A 76 6.90 -7.51 -1.70
CA ALA A 76 7.22 -7.26 -3.11
C ALA A 76 6.12 -7.78 -4.06
N VAL A 77 5.50 -8.92 -3.74
CA VAL A 77 4.39 -9.50 -4.53
C VAL A 77 3.14 -8.65 -4.37
N SER A 78 2.85 -8.20 -3.13
CA SER A 78 1.77 -7.25 -2.86
C SER A 78 1.97 -5.92 -3.61
N MET A 79 3.21 -5.43 -3.74
CA MET A 79 3.53 -4.24 -4.52
C MET A 79 3.27 -4.46 -6.02
N ALA A 80 3.71 -5.57 -6.59
CA ALA A 80 3.45 -5.92 -7.99
C ALA A 80 1.94 -6.01 -8.30
N LEU A 81 1.16 -6.60 -7.39
CA LEU A 81 -0.30 -6.64 -7.50
C LEU A 81 -0.89 -5.21 -7.53
N LEU A 82 -0.45 -4.32 -6.65
CA LEU A 82 -0.92 -2.93 -6.63
C LEU A 82 -0.60 -2.22 -7.96
N GLU A 83 0.60 -2.40 -8.51
CA GLU A 83 0.98 -1.85 -9.80
C GLU A 83 0.07 -2.35 -10.95
N GLU A 84 -0.27 -3.64 -10.99
CA GLU A 84 -1.21 -4.18 -11.99
C GLU A 84 -2.63 -3.61 -11.82
N LEU A 85 -3.10 -3.43 -10.58
CA LEU A 85 -4.40 -2.83 -10.30
C LEU A 85 -4.50 -1.37 -10.75
N ILE A 86 -3.39 -0.63 -10.70
CA ILE A 86 -3.28 0.74 -11.19
C ILE A 86 -3.32 0.76 -12.72
N ALA A 87 -2.51 -0.09 -13.35
CA ALA A 87 -2.47 -0.22 -14.80
C ALA A 87 -3.84 -0.61 -15.39
N THR A 88 -4.64 -1.36 -14.64
CA THR A 88 -5.99 -1.80 -15.04
C THR A 88 -7.12 -0.88 -14.56
N ALA A 89 -6.79 0.30 -14.02
CA ALA A 89 -7.72 1.32 -13.52
C ALA A 89 -8.74 0.77 -12.50
N GLN A 90 -8.36 -0.24 -11.72
CA GLN A 90 -9.20 -0.84 -10.68
C GLN A 90 -9.14 -0.07 -9.35
N ILE A 91 -8.37 1.01 -9.30
CA ILE A 91 -8.16 1.85 -8.12
C ILE A 91 -9.03 3.09 -8.21
N ILE A 92 -9.83 3.32 -7.18
CA ILE A 92 -10.58 4.57 -7.00
C ILE A 92 -9.76 5.42 -6.03
N GLY A 93 -9.12 6.47 -6.55
CA GLY A 93 -8.34 7.40 -5.75
C GLY A 93 -8.93 8.81 -5.77
N ARG A 94 -8.75 9.56 -4.69
CA ARG A 94 -8.91 11.02 -4.74
C ARG A 94 -7.65 11.60 -5.39
N ALA A 95 -7.82 12.30 -6.52
CA ALA A 95 -6.73 12.99 -7.19
C ALA A 95 -5.99 13.92 -6.22
N ALA A 96 -4.67 13.92 -6.32
CA ALA A 96 -3.77 14.73 -5.48
C ALA A 96 -3.82 16.21 -5.88
#